data_AF-A0A139CME3-F1
#
_entry.id   AF-A0A139CME3-F1
#
_cell.length_a   1.000
_cell.length_b   1.000
_cell.length_c   1.000
_cell.angle_alpha   90.00
_cell.angle_beta   90.00
_cell.angle_gamma   90.00
#
_symmetry.space_group_name_H-M   'P 1'
#
loop_
_entity.id
_entity.type
_entity.pdbx_description
1 polymer ?
#
loop_
_entity_poly.entity_id
_entity_poly.type
_entity_poly.pdbx_seq_one_letter_code
_entity_poly.pdbx_strand_id
1 'polypeptide(L)' 'MSAVTTIKIDPELKDSLDKLKLFPRETYNEVVSRLVNMAYDQEPLSDETISRIEEALADLKRGKYYTQEEVEAELGLL' A
#
# COMPACT_ATOMS: atom_id res chain seq x y z
N MET A 1 -26.61 8.82 13.56
CA MET A 1 -25.68 9.92 13.23
C MET A 1 -24.32 9.50 13.72
N SER A 2 -23.31 9.43 12.85
CA SER A 2 -21.94 9.15 13.25
C SER A 2 -21.46 10.29 14.17
N ALA A 3 -20.95 9.97 15.35
CA ALA A 3 -20.46 10.98 16.28
C ALA A 3 -19.27 11.73 15.67
N VAL A 4 -19.31 13.06 15.68
CA VAL A 4 -18.22 13.91 15.19
C VAL A 4 -17.50 14.51 16.40
N THR A 5 -16.17 14.51 16.36
CA THR A 5 -15.32 15.17 17.34
C THR A 5 -14.47 16.24 16.66
N THR A 6 -13.89 17.15 17.45
CA THR A 6 -13.02 18.22 16.93
C THR A 6 -11.59 18.01 17.43
N ILE A 7 -10.63 18.20 16.54
CA ILE A 7 -9.20 18.31 16.87
C ILE A 7 -8.71 19.71 16.53
N LYS A 8 -7.67 20.19 17.22
CA LYS A 8 -6.99 21.44 16.89
C LYS A 8 -5.71 21.11 16.13
N ILE A 9 -5.48 21.80 15.02
CA ILE A 9 -4.27 21.72 14.20
C ILE A 9 -3.82 23.14 13.87
N ASP A 10 -2.52 23.31 13.64
CA ASP A 10 -1.99 24.58 13.15
C ASP A 10 -2.32 24.80 11.65
N PRO A 11 -2.19 26.03 11.14
CA PRO A 11 -2.47 26.34 9.74
C PRO A 11 -1.58 25.60 8.73
N GLU A 12 -0.31 25.34 9.07
CA GLU A 12 0.63 24.67 8.15
C GLU A 12 0.25 23.20 7.95
N LEU A 13 -0.18 22.53 9.01
CA LEU A 13 -0.72 21.18 8.95
C LEU A 13 -2.03 21.15 8.15
N LYS A 14 -2.93 22.13 8.34
CA LYS A 14 -4.16 22.24 7.53
C LYS A 14 -3.82 22.36 6.04
N ASP A 15 -2.86 23.21 5.68
CA ASP A 15 -2.45 23.41 4.28
C ASP A 15 -1.79 22.15 3.70
N SER A 16 -1.08 21.39 4.53
CA SER A 16 -0.54 20.08 4.15
C SER A 16 -1.66 19.07 3.87
N LEU A 17 -2.70 19.03 4.71
CA LEU A 17 -3.88 18.19 4.46
C LEU A 17 -4.64 18.61 3.18
N ASP A 18 -4.69 19.91 2.87
CA ASP A 18 -5.29 20.39 1.63
C ASP A 18 -4.55 19.90 0.38
N LYS A 19 -3.21 19.85 0.42
CA LYS A 19 -2.38 19.30 -0.67
C LYS A 19 -2.51 17.77 -0.82
N LEU A 20 -2.93 17.09 0.24
CA LEU A 20 -3.10 15.63 0.24
C LEU A 20 -4.47 15.19 -0.28
N LYS A 21 -5.38 16.13 -0.60
CA LYS A 21 -6.67 15.82 -1.20
C LYS A 21 -6.50 15.25 -2.61
N LEU A 22 -7.14 14.13 -2.88
CA LEU A 22 -7.20 13.45 -4.18
C LEU A 22 -8.21 14.13 -5.12
N PHE A 23 -9.25 14.76 -4.57
CA PHE A 23 -10.25 15.50 -5.34
C PHE A 23 -10.75 16.73 -4.57
N PRO A 24 -11.23 17.78 -5.24
CA PRO A 24 -11.55 19.07 -4.60
C PRO A 24 -12.58 19.00 -3.46
N ARG A 25 -13.43 17.98 -3.44
CA ARG A 25 -14.51 17.78 -2.45
C ARG A 25 -14.18 16.75 -1.38
N GLU A 26 -12.97 16.19 -1.36
CA GLU A 26 -12.57 15.24 -0.31
C GLU A 26 -12.55 15.96 1.04
N THR A 27 -13.19 15.37 2.03
CA THR A 27 -13.27 15.90 3.39
C THR A 27 -11.97 15.65 4.14
N TYR A 28 -11.65 16.49 5.14
CA TYR A 28 -10.49 16.20 5.99
C TYR A 28 -10.63 14.87 6.75
N ASN A 29 -11.85 14.42 7.03
CA ASN A 29 -12.07 13.13 7.65
C ASN A 29 -11.62 11.99 6.71
N GLU A 30 -11.97 12.04 5.42
CA GLU A 30 -11.51 11.04 4.44
C GLU A 30 -9.99 11.06 4.27
N VAL A 31 -9.39 12.26 4.16
CA VAL A 31 -7.93 12.42 4.07
C VAL A 31 -7.26 11.80 5.30
N VAL A 32 -7.70 12.18 6.50
CA VAL A 32 -7.10 11.68 7.76
C VAL A 32 -7.33 10.18 7.91
N SER A 33 -8.53 9.65 7.62
CA SER A 33 -8.79 8.21 7.68
C SER A 33 -7.89 7.43 6.72
N ARG A 34 -7.67 7.92 5.50
CA ARG A 34 -6.75 7.30 4.55
C ARG A 34 -5.32 7.32 5.06
N LEU A 35 -4.85 8.46 5.58
CA LEU A 35 -3.49 8.57 6.14
C LEU A 35 -3.29 7.67 7.35
N VAL A 36 -4.29 7.56 8.23
CA VAL A 36 -4.27 6.65 9.38
C VAL A 36 -4.20 5.20 8.91
N ASN A 37 -5.01 4.80 7.92
CA ASN A 37 -4.96 3.45 7.36
C ASN A 37 -3.63 3.14 6.68
N MET A 38 -2.96 4.13 6.09
CA MET A 38 -1.61 3.96 5.53
C MET A 38 -0.54 3.86 6.62
N ALA A 39 -0.70 4.58 7.74
CA ALA A 39 0.24 4.57 8.84
C ALA A 39 0.14 3.29 9.68
N TYR A 40 -1.09 2.77 9.86
CA TYR A 40 -1.32 1.50 10.52
C TYR A 40 -1.50 0.40 9.47
N ASP A 41 -0.39 -0.22 9.10
CA ASP A 41 -0.43 -1.49 8.40
C ASP A 41 -1.09 -2.54 9.32
N GLN A 42 -2.35 -2.86 9.05
CA GLN A 42 -3.13 -3.82 9.85
C GLN A 42 -2.70 -5.27 9.56
N GLU A 43 -2.02 -5.49 8.44
CA GLU A 43 -1.58 -6.81 7.98
C GLU A 43 -0.11 -6.73 7.54
N PRO A 44 0.82 -6.37 8.47
CA PRO A 44 2.22 -6.30 8.12
C PRO A 44 2.72 -7.68 7.71
N LEU A 45 3.51 -7.71 6.64
CA LEU A 45 4.17 -8.94 6.22
C LEU A 45 5.10 -9.44 7.34
N SER A 46 5.12 -10.75 7.56
CA SER A 46 6.10 -11.35 8.47
C SER A 46 7.52 -11.16 7.91
N ASP A 47 8.51 -11.12 8.80
CA ASP A 47 9.93 -11.05 8.40
C ASP A 47 10.31 -12.18 7.44
N GLU A 48 9.74 -13.37 7.62
CA GLU A 48 9.91 -14.51 6.71
C GLU A 48 9.35 -14.20 5.31
N THR A 49 8.15 -13.61 5.23
CA THR A 49 7.53 -13.26 3.96
C THR A 49 8.36 -12.19 3.24
N ILE A 50 8.84 -11.19 3.97
CA ILE A 50 9.72 -10.14 3.44
C ILE A 50 11.01 -10.76 2.90
N SER A 51 11.68 -11.63 3.66
CA SER A 51 12.90 -12.33 3.22
C SER A 51 12.68 -13.11 1.92
N ARG A 52 11.57 -13.86 1.83
CA ARG A 52 11.22 -14.61 0.61
C ARG A 52 10.98 -13.71 -0.60
N ILE A 53 10.40 -12.53 -0.40
CA ILE A 53 10.23 -11.53 -1.46
C ILE A 53 11.60 -11.01 -1.93
N GLU A 54 12.50 -10.71 -1.00
CA GLU A 54 13.86 -10.24 -1.34
C GLU A 54 14.65 -11.30 -2.12
N GLU A 55 14.56 -12.57 -1.73
CA GLU A 55 15.14 -13.69 -2.48
C GLU A 55 14.56 -13.81 -3.89
N ALA A 56 13.23 -13.76 -4.02
CA ALA A 56 12.55 -13.82 -5.33
C ALA A 56 12.95 -12.65 -6.24
N LEU A 57 13.09 -11.44 -5.70
CA LEU A 57 13.57 -10.27 -6.44
C LEU A 57 15.04 -10.43 -6.89
N ALA A 58 15.88 -11.06 -6.06
CA ALA A 58 17.26 -11.38 -6.43
C ALA A 58 17.31 -12.45 -7.54
N ASP A 59 16.45 -13.46 -7.48
CA ASP A 59 16.31 -14.47 -8.54
C ASP A 59 15.86 -13.85 -9.86
N LEU A 60 14.85 -12.99 -9.83
CA LEU A 60 14.38 -12.27 -11.02
C LEU A 60 15.51 -11.46 -11.68
N LYS A 61 16.30 -10.73 -10.88
CA LYS A 61 17.48 -9.98 -11.37
C LYS A 61 18.56 -10.87 -11.95
N ARG A 62 18.69 -12.11 -11.47
CA ARG A 62 19.62 -13.11 -12.01
C ARG A 62 19.08 -13.86 -13.24
N GLY A 63 17.87 -13.51 -13.70
CA GLY A 63 17.21 -14.22 -14.80
C GLY A 63 16.70 -15.62 -14.40
N LYS A 64 16.56 -15.89 -13.10
CA LYS A 64 16.02 -17.14 -12.57
C LYS A 64 14.51 -17.01 -12.40
N TYR A 65 13.80 -17.05 -13.52
CA TYR A 65 12.35 -17.07 -13.56
C TYR A 65 11.88 -17.97 -14.71
N TYR A 66 10.63 -18.40 -14.64
CA TYR A 66 9.95 -19.04 -15.74
C TYR A 66 8.92 -18.07 -16.32
N THR A 67 8.77 -18.10 -17.63
CA THR A 67 7.66 -17.47 -18.33
C THR A 67 6.38 -18.27 -18.13
N GLN A 68 5.24 -17.66 -18.43
CA GLN A 68 3.97 -18.34 -18.34
C GLN A 68 3.92 -19.57 -19.26
N GLU A 69 4.41 -19.44 -20.51
CA GLU A 69 4.44 -20.57 -21.45
C GLU A 69 5.32 -21.73 -20.96
N GLU A 70 6.48 -21.43 -20.35
CA GLU A 70 7.36 -22.46 -19.77
C GLU A 70 6.69 -23.20 -18.61
N VAL A 71 5.97 -22.47 -17.74
CA VAL A 71 5.22 -23.07 -16.62
C VAL A 71 4.06 -23.92 -17.13
N GLU A 72 3.29 -23.44 -18.11
CA GLU A 72 2.18 -24.21 -18.70
C GLU A 72 2.68 -25.48 -19.39
N ALA A 73 3.83 -25.43 -20.08
CA ALA A 73 4.49 -26.60 -20.65
C ALA A 73 4.89 -27.63 -19.58
N GLU A 74 5.52 -27.18 -18.49
CA GLU A 74 5.98 -28.05 -17.41
C GLU A 74 4.81 -28.70 -16.65
N LEU A 75 3.71 -27.97 -16.49
CA LEU A 75 2.49 -28.46 -15.83
C LEU A 75 1.57 -29.27 -16.77
N GLY A 76 1.89 -29.37 -18.06
CA GLY A 76 1.09 -30.11 -19.05
C GLY A 76 -0.24 -29.44 -19.41
N LEU A 77 -0.27 -28.11 -19.42
CA LEU A 77 -1.44 -27.28 -19.71
C LEU A 77 -1.46 -26.74 -21.17
N LEU A 78 -0.48 -27.14 -21.99
CA LEU A 78 -0.37 -26.82 -23.43
C LEU A 78 -0.82 -27.97 -24.33
#